data_AF-E4Q8H4-F1
#
_entry.id   AF-E4Q8H4-F1
#
_cell.length_a   1.000
_cell.length_b   1.000
_cell.length_c   1.000
_cell.angle_alpha   90.00
_cell.angle_beta   90.00
_cell.angle_gamma   90.00
#
_symmetry.space_group_name_H-M   'P 1'
#
loop_
_entity.id
_entity.type
_entity.pdbx_description
1 polymer ?
#
loop_
_entity_poly.entity_id
_entity_poly.type
_entity_poly.pdbx_seq_one_letter_code
_entity_poly.pdbx_strand_id
1 'polypeptide(L)'
;MKKINIPTLDFYPFKLSIARRNMEATIEKVLGEIENPAIFEFDKNFSSEVNNLIEALSKITSDYDLLEFSYKIKLRHVRLLLSYLSSNYDKIEHTARINIIKLTWLNPKISLFKQLWSTFQTLYSEPAIMYALKFYFKKFDHLNKLIGISEREFFFIKQWIDSGAEINKFVEFIIKENISLVSIKERFSIKDDKPLFIELCWNVAITAKSTHFFSDTNNIKYICDMLEKTNSIEKLAQFYNHYLTVLDIEHCDRQILEILVDRFGEPNKPKVNLFWNLLDENVKQKLLMWLNEQKLLLFFSDDNERFSFWKRFIKYMEYVYPDRQNYRVFMYFKNIVVIEFGNVGNAIYAYSKDYFKSAYEVYISLDKSNDFFKDKNTCLFRITHQTNWKYKTFLCLRYYENIE
;
A
#
# COMPACT_ATOMS: atom_id res chain seq x y z
N MET A 1 48.16 49.69 -15.70
CA MET A 1 47.10 48.86 -15.08
C MET A 1 47.43 48.69 -13.60
N LYS A 2 46.59 49.19 -12.68
CA LYS A 2 46.81 49.14 -11.22
C LYS A 2 46.55 47.71 -10.70
N LYS A 3 47.51 47.13 -9.99
CA LYS A 3 47.32 45.90 -9.19
C LYS A 3 46.48 46.25 -7.96
N ILE A 4 45.34 45.59 -7.79
CA ILE A 4 44.50 45.66 -6.59
C ILE A 4 45.04 44.60 -5.62
N ASN A 5 45.51 45.05 -4.46
CA ASN A 5 45.82 44.19 -3.32
C ASN A 5 44.51 43.74 -2.68
N ILE A 6 44.25 42.44 -2.64
CA ILE A 6 43.16 41.85 -1.86
C ILE A 6 43.74 41.48 -0.48
N PRO A 7 43.19 41.98 0.63
CA PRO A 7 43.66 41.59 1.95
C PRO A 7 43.27 40.13 2.22
N THR A 8 44.25 39.33 2.63
CA THR A 8 44.02 38.03 3.28
C THR A 8 43.25 38.28 4.57
N LEU A 9 41.99 37.85 4.62
CA LEU A 9 41.25 37.75 5.88
C LEU A 9 41.80 36.56 6.66
N ASP A 10 42.58 36.85 7.70
CA ASP A 10 42.91 35.89 8.74
C ASP A 10 41.62 35.38 9.39
N PHE A 11 41.38 34.09 9.22
CA PHE A 11 40.28 33.35 9.81
C PHE A 11 40.41 33.34 11.34
N TYR A 12 39.42 33.88 12.04
CA TYR A 12 39.25 33.75 13.50
C TYR A 12 38.58 32.40 13.85
N PRO A 13 39.29 31.37 14.33
CA PRO A 13 38.71 30.03 14.58
C PRO A 13 37.98 29.95 15.93
N PHE A 14 38.22 30.93 16.82
CA PHE A 14 37.82 30.82 18.24
C PHE A 14 36.39 31.29 18.52
N LYS A 15 35.78 32.13 17.67
CA LYS A 15 34.39 32.59 17.85
C LYS A 15 33.35 31.58 17.32
N LEU A 16 33.72 30.77 16.33
CA LEU A 16 32.86 29.70 15.80
C LEU A 16 32.72 28.54 16.80
N SER A 17 33.74 28.24 17.61
CA SER A 17 33.65 27.18 18.62
C SER A 17 32.74 27.54 19.80
N ILE A 18 32.70 28.82 20.21
CA ILE A 18 31.82 29.31 21.27
C ILE A 18 30.36 29.37 20.78
N ALA A 19 30.12 29.89 19.58
CA ALA A 19 28.78 29.88 18.98
C ALA A 19 28.25 28.44 18.80
N ARG A 20 29.11 27.52 18.34
CA ARG A 20 28.77 26.09 18.21
C ARG A 20 28.47 25.43 19.56
N ARG A 21 29.31 25.64 20.59
CA ARG A 21 29.06 25.10 21.94
C ARG A 21 27.79 25.67 22.58
N ASN A 22 27.54 26.97 22.40
CA ASN A 22 26.32 27.59 22.92
C ASN A 22 25.07 27.07 22.20
N MET A 23 25.17 26.76 20.91
CA MET A 23 24.09 26.17 20.13
C MET A 23 23.87 24.69 20.47
N GLU A 24 24.94 23.91 20.64
CA GLU A 24 24.89 22.51 21.13
C GLU A 24 24.29 22.45 22.54
N ALA A 25 24.69 23.33 23.47
CA ALA A 25 24.10 23.43 24.81
C ALA A 25 22.63 23.89 24.80
N THR A 26 22.24 24.76 23.86
CA THR A 26 20.84 25.17 23.67
C THR A 26 20.02 24.01 23.11
N ILE A 27 20.56 23.23 22.18
CA ILE A 27 19.91 22.03 21.64
C ILE A 27 19.77 20.96 22.74
N GLU A 28 20.81 20.69 23.52
CA GLU A 28 20.75 19.74 24.66
C GLU A 28 19.75 20.19 25.72
N LYS A 29 19.72 21.48 26.07
CA LYS A 29 18.73 22.03 27.00
C LYS A 29 17.31 21.89 26.46
N VAL A 30 17.10 22.22 25.18
CA VAL A 30 15.80 22.09 24.52
C VAL A 30 15.39 20.61 24.42
N LEU A 31 16.32 19.70 24.12
CA LEU A 31 16.06 18.26 24.09
C LEU A 31 15.72 17.71 25.48
N GLY A 32 16.43 18.15 26.53
CA GLY A 32 16.13 17.80 27.93
C GLY A 32 14.79 18.36 28.42
N GLU A 33 14.35 19.51 27.92
CA GLU A 33 13.00 20.06 28.18
C GLU A 33 11.89 19.36 27.35
N ILE A 34 12.25 18.68 26.25
CA ILE A 34 11.32 17.97 25.34
C ILE A 34 11.05 16.53 25.78
N GLU A 35 11.90 15.91 26.60
CA GLU A 35 11.73 14.54 27.11
C GLU A 35 10.55 14.37 28.07
N ASN A 36 9.84 15.44 28.42
CA ASN A 36 8.56 15.37 29.10
C ASN A 36 7.42 15.79 28.15
N PRO A 37 7.00 14.91 27.21
CA PRO A 37 5.79 15.14 26.44
C PRO A 37 4.63 14.89 27.40
N ALA A 38 4.30 15.88 28.22
CA ALA A 38 3.00 15.91 28.86
C ALA A 38 1.98 15.79 27.74
N ILE A 39 1.40 14.60 27.61
CA ILE A 39 0.17 14.37 26.89
C ILE A 39 -0.80 15.32 27.59
N PHE A 40 -1.08 16.46 26.95
CA PHE A 40 -2.06 17.40 27.47
C PHE A 40 -3.39 16.66 27.46
N GLU A 41 -3.80 16.12 28.61
CA GLU A 41 -5.20 15.76 28.82
C GLU A 41 -6.03 17.00 28.49
N PHE A 42 -6.91 16.86 27.51
CA PHE A 42 -7.78 17.93 27.06
C PHE A 42 -8.81 18.22 28.17
N ASP A 43 -8.45 19.07 29.13
CA ASP A 43 -9.40 19.65 30.08
C ASP A 43 -10.45 20.48 29.30
N LYS A 44 -11.69 20.52 29.79
CA LYS A 44 -12.79 21.30 29.19
C LYS A 44 -12.43 22.77 29.05
N ASN A 45 -11.65 23.33 29.98
CA ASN A 45 -11.15 24.71 29.92
C ASN A 45 -10.19 24.95 28.75
N PHE A 46 -9.49 23.91 28.31
CA PHE A 46 -8.56 23.98 27.19
C PHE A 46 -9.28 24.05 25.84
N SER A 47 -10.42 23.35 25.74
CA SER A 47 -11.27 23.37 24.55
C SER A 47 -11.84 24.77 24.29
N SER A 48 -12.30 25.47 25.34
CA SER A 48 -12.85 26.82 25.18
C SER A 48 -11.78 27.85 24.78
N GLU A 49 -10.58 27.80 25.36
CA GLU A 49 -9.48 28.70 24.99
C GLU A 49 -9.06 28.53 23.52
N VAL A 50 -8.92 27.28 23.05
CA VAL A 50 -8.56 26.99 21.66
C VAL A 50 -9.66 27.45 20.70
N ASN A 51 -10.93 27.21 21.02
CA ASN A 51 -12.06 27.64 20.17
C ASN A 51 -12.12 29.17 20.06
N ASN A 52 -11.89 29.91 21.14
CA ASN A 52 -11.85 31.38 21.12
C ASN A 52 -10.71 31.90 20.22
N LEU A 53 -9.53 31.25 20.27
CA LEU A 53 -8.41 31.61 19.41
C LEU A 53 -8.70 31.31 17.93
N ILE A 54 -9.36 30.19 17.64
CA ILE A 54 -9.77 29.83 16.27
C ILE A 54 -10.80 30.85 15.74
N GLU A 55 -11.79 31.22 16.54
CA GLU A 55 -12.78 32.24 16.17
C GLU A 55 -12.13 33.63 15.96
N ALA A 56 -11.14 33.99 16.77
CA ALA A 56 -10.38 35.21 16.55
C ALA A 56 -9.60 35.15 15.22
N LEU A 57 -8.97 34.01 14.92
CA LEU A 57 -8.18 33.81 13.71
C LEU A 57 -9.03 33.69 12.44
N SER A 58 -10.28 33.23 12.52
CA SER A 58 -11.19 33.20 11.37
C SER A 58 -11.64 34.60 10.94
N LYS A 59 -11.74 35.54 11.89
CA LYS A 59 -12.11 36.93 11.63
C LYS A 59 -10.97 37.78 11.06
N ILE A 60 -9.72 37.30 11.14
CA ILE A 60 -8.54 38.01 10.61
C ILE A 60 -8.42 37.75 9.11
N THR A 61 -8.70 38.78 8.30
CA THR A 61 -8.65 38.69 6.83
C THR A 61 -7.45 39.42 6.22
N SER A 62 -6.77 40.30 6.96
CA SER A 62 -5.59 41.03 6.50
C SER A 62 -4.28 40.49 7.11
N ASP A 63 -3.19 40.53 6.34
CA ASP A 63 -1.87 40.14 6.83
C ASP A 63 -1.34 41.09 7.93
N TYR A 64 -1.77 42.35 7.94
CA TYR A 64 -1.41 43.33 8.97
C TYR A 64 -2.00 42.97 10.33
N ASP A 65 -3.30 42.66 10.37
CA ASP A 65 -3.99 42.27 11.61
C ASP A 65 -3.42 40.96 12.17
N LEU A 66 -3.05 40.03 11.27
CA LEU A 66 -2.40 38.78 11.67
C LEU A 66 -1.01 39.02 12.26
N LEU A 67 -0.24 39.95 11.69
CA LEU A 67 1.06 40.36 12.23
C LEU A 67 0.89 40.98 13.63
N GLU A 68 -0.08 41.88 13.82
CA GLU A 68 -0.38 42.45 15.13
C GLU A 68 -0.78 41.36 16.15
N PHE A 69 -1.63 40.43 15.73
CA PHE A 69 -2.03 39.29 16.55
C PHE A 69 -0.84 38.40 16.92
N SER A 70 0.12 38.21 16.00
CA SER A 70 1.32 37.40 16.22
C SER A 70 2.24 37.94 17.33
N TYR A 71 2.23 39.26 17.57
CA TYR A 71 2.96 39.88 18.68
C TYR A 71 2.28 39.66 20.03
N LYS A 72 0.95 39.48 20.05
CA LYS A 72 0.16 39.30 21.27
C LYS A 72 0.06 37.83 21.69
N ILE A 73 0.11 36.90 20.74
CA ILE A 73 -0.08 35.49 21.03
C ILE A 73 1.14 34.87 21.73
N LYS A 74 0.87 34.12 22.81
CA LYS A 74 1.90 33.36 23.54
C LYS A 74 2.32 32.13 22.74
N LEU A 75 3.61 31.77 22.82
CA LEU A 75 4.16 30.58 22.15
C LEU A 75 3.36 29.30 22.48
N ARG A 76 2.94 29.14 23.74
CA ARG A 76 2.11 27.99 24.15
C ARG A 76 0.83 27.90 23.30
N HIS A 77 0.15 29.01 23.03
CA HIS A 77 -1.09 29.01 22.24
C HIS A 77 -0.82 28.64 20.78
N VAL A 78 0.31 29.07 20.20
CA VAL A 78 0.71 28.64 18.85
C VAL A 78 0.91 27.12 18.79
N ARG A 79 1.55 26.53 19.82
CA ARG A 79 1.69 25.07 19.95
C ARG A 79 0.34 24.38 20.03
N LEU A 80 -0.60 24.93 20.81
CA LEU A 80 -1.95 24.38 20.94
C LEU A 80 -2.71 24.41 19.63
N LEU A 81 -2.66 25.54 18.92
CA LEU A 81 -3.31 25.70 17.63
C LEU A 81 -2.77 24.71 16.60
N LEU A 82 -1.45 24.48 16.54
CA LEU A 82 -0.86 23.47 15.64
C LEU A 82 -1.30 22.05 15.97
N SER A 83 -1.28 21.68 17.25
CA SER A 83 -1.76 20.37 17.70
C SER A 83 -3.23 20.18 17.38
N TYR A 84 -4.07 21.19 17.64
CA TYR A 84 -5.49 21.14 17.38
C TYR A 84 -5.80 21.06 15.87
N LEU A 85 -5.09 21.84 15.06
CA LEU A 85 -5.18 21.82 13.60
C LEU A 85 -4.90 20.44 13.02
N SER A 86 -3.89 19.73 13.55
CA SER A 86 -3.52 18.38 13.11
C SER A 86 -4.61 17.32 13.38
N SER A 87 -5.49 17.54 14.37
CA SER A 87 -6.50 16.54 14.79
C SER A 87 -7.92 16.93 14.38
N ASN A 88 -8.17 18.19 14.05
CA ASN A 88 -9.50 18.72 13.76
C ASN A 88 -9.53 19.53 12.45
N TYR A 89 -8.65 19.19 11.50
CA TYR A 89 -8.48 19.92 10.25
C TYR A 89 -9.82 20.28 9.59
N ASP A 90 -10.67 19.28 9.34
CA ASP A 90 -11.95 19.46 8.65
C ASP A 90 -12.96 20.35 9.38
N LYS A 91 -12.81 20.53 10.69
CA LYS A 91 -13.72 21.33 11.53
C LYS A 91 -13.33 22.81 11.62
N ILE A 92 -12.13 23.16 11.18
CA ILE A 92 -11.62 24.53 11.26
C ILE A 92 -11.91 25.22 9.94
N GLU A 93 -12.30 26.48 9.95
CA GLU A 93 -12.49 27.25 8.71
C GLU A 93 -11.16 27.45 7.97
N HIS A 94 -11.17 27.38 6.64
CA HIS A 94 -9.97 27.52 5.80
C HIS A 94 -9.12 28.75 6.14
N THR A 95 -9.74 29.92 6.35
CA THR A 95 -9.06 31.16 6.76
C THR A 95 -8.28 30.98 8.07
N ALA A 96 -8.91 30.40 9.08
CA ALA A 96 -8.27 30.12 10.37
C ALA A 96 -7.13 29.11 10.23
N ARG A 97 -7.28 28.05 9.41
CA ARG A 97 -6.22 27.07 9.14
C ARG A 97 -4.97 27.74 8.60
N ILE A 98 -5.12 28.58 7.57
CA ILE A 98 -4.02 29.34 6.98
C ILE A 98 -3.38 30.21 8.04
N ASN A 99 -4.18 31.00 8.76
CA ASN A 99 -3.68 31.94 9.77
C ASN A 99 -2.90 31.22 10.89
N ILE A 100 -3.36 30.06 11.37
CA ILE A 100 -2.62 29.22 12.34
C ILE A 100 -1.24 28.86 11.82
N ILE A 101 -1.15 28.42 10.56
CA ILE A 101 0.13 28.05 9.94
C ILE A 101 1.02 29.29 9.78
N LYS A 102 0.46 30.42 9.32
CA LYS A 102 1.19 31.69 9.15
C LYS A 102 1.83 32.16 10.46
N LEU A 103 1.15 31.99 11.60
CA LEU A 103 1.69 32.35 12.92
C LEU A 103 3.03 31.67 13.22
N THR A 104 3.26 30.47 12.68
CA THR A 104 4.51 29.74 12.93
C THR A 104 5.73 30.41 12.31
N TRP A 105 5.59 31.12 11.19
CA TRP A 105 6.69 31.85 10.56
C TRP A 105 6.72 33.32 10.93
N LEU A 106 5.59 33.90 11.37
CA LEU A 106 5.55 35.25 11.95
C LEU A 106 6.19 35.28 13.35
N ASN A 107 6.04 34.22 14.14
CA ASN A 107 6.69 34.05 15.44
C ASN A 107 7.57 32.78 15.48
N PRO A 108 8.66 32.74 14.71
CA PRO A 108 9.40 31.52 14.50
C PRO A 108 10.28 31.19 15.69
N LYS A 109 10.08 30.00 16.24
CA LYS A 109 10.88 29.44 17.32
C LYS A 109 11.30 28.04 16.92
N ILE A 110 12.57 27.71 17.07
CA ILE A 110 13.10 26.39 16.70
C ILE A 110 12.30 25.24 17.34
N SER A 111 11.84 25.42 18.58
CA SER A 111 11.00 24.46 19.30
C SER A 111 9.63 24.16 18.65
N LEU A 112 9.13 25.00 17.74
CA LEU A 112 7.89 24.75 16.99
C LEU A 112 8.11 23.76 15.84
N PHE A 113 9.35 23.55 15.40
CA PHE A 113 9.62 22.75 14.21
C PHE A 113 9.09 21.32 14.31
N LYS A 114 9.25 20.66 15.47
CA LYS A 114 8.74 19.29 15.68
C LYS A 114 7.22 19.21 15.55
N GLN A 115 6.49 20.20 16.07
CA GLN A 115 5.04 20.28 15.90
C GLN A 115 4.65 20.61 14.46
N LEU A 116 5.34 21.56 13.82
CA LEU A 116 5.11 21.89 12.42
C LEU A 116 5.33 20.67 11.51
N TRP A 117 6.38 19.90 11.75
CA TRP A 117 6.64 18.63 11.06
C TRP A 117 5.52 17.61 11.29
N SER A 118 5.06 17.46 12.55
CA SER A 118 3.92 16.57 12.85
C SER A 118 2.63 17.02 12.16
N THR A 119 2.34 18.33 12.13
CA THR A 119 1.16 18.88 11.45
C THR A 119 1.28 18.70 9.93
N PHE A 120 2.48 18.85 9.36
CA PHE A 120 2.74 18.60 7.95
C PHE A 120 2.40 17.16 7.54
N GLN A 121 2.67 16.16 8.37
CA GLN A 121 2.33 14.77 8.04
C GLN A 121 0.82 14.53 7.89
N THR A 122 -0.01 15.33 8.56
CA THR A 122 -1.46 15.33 8.34
C THR A 122 -1.85 16.16 7.12
N LEU A 123 -1.19 17.31 6.93
CA LEU A 123 -1.58 18.34 5.97
C LEU A 123 -0.57 18.50 4.83
N TYR A 124 0.01 17.40 4.35
CA TYR A 124 1.14 17.45 3.43
C TYR A 124 0.78 18.08 2.08
N SER A 125 -0.51 18.08 1.72
CA SER A 125 -1.07 18.73 0.54
C SER A 125 -1.30 20.23 0.69
N GLU A 126 -1.21 20.79 1.91
CA GLU A 126 -1.53 22.20 2.17
C GLU A 126 -0.36 23.15 1.81
N PRO A 127 -0.52 24.07 0.85
CA PRO A 127 0.58 24.95 0.42
C PRO A 127 1.16 25.82 1.54
N ALA A 128 0.31 26.27 2.46
CA ALA A 128 0.73 27.10 3.58
C ALA A 128 1.75 26.37 4.47
N ILE A 129 1.55 25.07 4.76
CA ILE A 129 2.47 24.35 5.65
C ILE A 129 3.80 24.05 4.98
N MET A 130 3.80 23.82 3.66
CA MET A 130 5.03 23.70 2.88
C MET A 130 5.84 25.00 2.92
N TYR A 131 5.18 26.15 2.75
CA TYR A 131 5.84 27.44 2.87
C TYR A 131 6.45 27.66 4.26
N ALA A 132 5.71 27.30 5.31
CA ALA A 132 6.21 27.34 6.69
C ALA A 132 7.48 26.49 6.85
N LEU A 133 7.48 25.25 6.35
CA LEU A 133 8.65 24.37 6.42
C LEU A 133 9.85 24.95 5.67
N LYS A 134 9.66 25.46 4.44
CA LYS A 134 10.72 26.13 3.67
C LYS A 134 11.34 27.29 4.45
N PHE A 135 10.51 28.09 5.11
CA PHE A 135 10.97 29.18 5.95
C PHE A 135 11.84 28.67 7.11
N TYR A 136 11.39 27.62 7.81
CA TYR A 136 12.16 27.02 8.91
C TYR A 136 13.49 26.43 8.41
N PHE A 137 13.50 25.72 7.28
CA PHE A 137 14.70 25.13 6.68
C PHE A 137 15.77 26.15 6.30
N LYS A 138 15.37 27.38 5.97
CA LYS A 138 16.27 28.51 5.68
C LYS A 138 16.71 29.24 6.94
N LYS A 139 15.86 29.28 7.97
CA LYS A 139 16.07 30.09 9.18
C LYS A 139 16.88 29.38 10.26
N PHE A 140 16.75 28.06 10.37
CA PHE A 140 17.37 27.30 11.45
C PHE A 140 18.23 26.16 10.92
N ASP A 141 19.40 26.00 11.53
CA ASP A 141 20.30 24.88 11.29
C ASP A 141 19.96 23.68 12.17
N HIS A 142 20.47 22.50 11.80
CA HIS A 142 20.38 21.24 12.57
C HIS A 142 18.96 20.79 12.96
N LEU A 143 17.94 21.21 12.22
CA LEU A 143 16.55 20.80 12.43
C LEU A 143 16.35 19.27 12.33
N ASN A 144 17.22 18.56 11.61
CA ASN A 144 17.22 17.10 11.53
C ASN A 144 17.37 16.43 12.91
N LYS A 145 18.16 17.04 13.82
CA LYS A 145 18.36 16.52 15.18
C LYS A 145 17.07 16.57 16.00
N LEU A 146 16.21 17.57 15.77
CA LEU A 146 14.95 17.75 16.51
C LEU A 146 13.89 16.71 16.17
N ILE A 147 13.94 16.17 14.95
CA ILE A 147 13.04 15.11 14.48
C ILE A 147 13.73 13.74 14.42
N GLY A 148 15.01 13.65 14.80
CA GLY A 148 15.73 12.39 14.94
C GLY A 148 16.07 11.71 13.61
N ILE A 149 16.36 12.47 12.55
CA ILE A 149 16.69 11.91 11.23
C ILE A 149 18.13 12.22 10.80
N SER A 150 18.67 11.38 9.91
CA SER A 150 20.01 11.57 9.34
C SER A 150 20.11 12.87 8.52
N GLU A 151 21.31 13.43 8.39
CA GLU A 151 21.52 14.63 7.56
C GLU A 151 21.19 14.36 6.08
N ARG A 152 21.44 13.14 5.60
CA ARG A 152 21.15 12.73 4.22
C ARG A 152 19.64 12.75 3.94
N GLU A 153 18.85 12.07 4.76
CA GLU A 153 17.39 12.07 4.56
C GLU A 153 16.76 13.44 4.85
N PHE A 154 17.33 14.24 5.77
CA PHE A 154 16.89 15.62 5.94
C PHE A 154 17.17 16.49 4.72
N PHE A 155 18.34 16.34 4.11
CA PHE A 155 18.69 17.02 2.86
C PHE A 155 17.72 16.64 1.74
N PHE A 156 17.36 15.35 1.64
CA PHE A 156 16.32 14.90 0.71
C PHE A 156 14.96 15.57 0.99
N ILE A 157 14.50 15.58 2.25
CA ILE A 157 13.23 16.24 2.63
C ILE A 157 13.24 17.71 2.22
N LYS A 158 14.36 18.43 2.43
CA LYS A 158 14.47 19.83 1.99
C LYS A 158 14.24 19.98 0.50
N GLN A 159 14.94 19.18 -0.32
CA GLN A 159 14.79 19.22 -1.78
C GLN A 159 13.36 18.86 -2.22
N TRP A 160 12.78 17.84 -1.60
CA TRP A 160 11.41 17.41 -1.88
C TRP A 160 10.40 18.52 -1.58
N ILE A 161 10.47 19.14 -0.40
CA ILE A 161 9.63 20.28 -0.03
C ILE A 161 9.89 21.47 -0.97
N ASP A 162 11.15 21.79 -1.30
CA ASP A 162 11.50 22.87 -2.22
C ASP A 162 10.88 22.67 -3.61
N SER A 163 10.80 21.42 -4.06
CA SER A 163 10.16 21.02 -5.31
C SER A 163 8.62 21.01 -5.28
N GLY A 164 7.99 21.43 -4.16
CA GLY A 164 6.54 21.48 -4.01
C GLY A 164 5.93 20.25 -3.34
N ALA A 165 6.75 19.41 -2.70
CA ALA A 165 6.33 18.19 -2.00
C ALA A 165 5.55 17.20 -2.88
N GLU A 166 5.89 17.10 -4.16
CA GLU A 166 5.31 16.11 -5.07
C GLU A 166 5.56 14.69 -4.55
N ILE A 167 4.49 13.95 -4.24
CA ILE A 167 4.58 12.65 -3.57
C ILE A 167 5.43 11.64 -4.37
N ASN A 168 5.34 11.70 -5.70
CA ASN A 168 6.07 10.80 -6.61
C ASN A 168 7.59 10.92 -6.46
N LYS A 169 8.13 12.12 -6.22
CA LYS A 169 9.57 12.30 -5.99
C LYS A 169 10.03 11.62 -4.70
N PHE A 170 9.18 11.57 -3.68
CA PHE A 170 9.45 10.83 -2.45
C PHE A 170 9.39 9.33 -2.69
N VAL A 171 8.36 8.87 -3.38
CA VAL A 171 8.18 7.46 -3.74
C VAL A 171 9.37 6.94 -4.56
N GLU A 172 9.82 7.70 -5.56
CA GLU A 172 11.01 7.40 -6.36
C GLU A 172 12.27 7.28 -5.50
N PHE A 173 12.46 8.18 -4.54
CA PHE A 173 13.59 8.11 -3.60
C PHE A 173 13.51 6.83 -2.74
N ILE A 174 12.34 6.52 -2.18
CA ILE A 174 12.12 5.32 -1.36
C ILE A 174 12.45 4.06 -2.16
N ILE A 175 11.95 3.95 -3.39
CA ILE A 175 12.18 2.80 -4.27
C ILE A 175 13.66 2.71 -4.66
N LYS A 176 14.27 3.81 -5.09
CA LYS A 176 15.68 3.86 -5.50
C LYS A 176 16.63 3.44 -4.38
N GLU A 177 16.31 3.82 -3.15
CA GLU A 177 17.11 3.52 -1.97
C GLU A 177 16.71 2.19 -1.30
N ASN A 178 15.81 1.41 -1.92
CA ASN A 178 15.29 0.14 -1.39
C ASN A 178 14.82 0.25 0.07
N ILE A 179 14.13 1.33 0.42
CA ILE A 179 13.60 1.55 1.76
C ILE A 179 12.33 0.72 1.92
N SER A 180 12.29 -0.18 2.91
CA SER A 180 11.10 -0.95 3.24
C SER A 180 9.99 -0.03 3.78
N LEU A 181 8.73 -0.45 3.64
CA LEU A 181 7.57 0.30 4.13
C LEU A 181 7.66 0.57 5.64
N VAL A 182 8.17 -0.40 6.39
CA VAL A 182 8.37 -0.28 7.83
C VAL A 182 9.44 0.77 8.15
N SER A 183 10.53 0.83 7.39
CA SER A 183 11.61 1.78 7.63
C SER A 183 11.27 3.23 7.26
N ILE A 184 10.22 3.49 6.47
CA ILE A 184 9.80 4.86 6.13
C ILE A 184 9.53 5.68 7.40
N LYS A 185 8.81 5.10 8.38
CA LYS A 185 8.41 5.83 9.59
C LYS A 185 9.60 6.26 10.44
N GLU A 186 10.57 5.36 10.59
CA GLU A 186 11.77 5.57 11.40
C GLU A 186 12.75 6.52 10.71
N ARG A 187 13.03 6.29 9.42
CA ARG A 187 14.01 7.07 8.67
C ARG A 187 13.61 8.53 8.48
N PHE A 188 12.32 8.78 8.27
CA PHE A 188 11.82 10.13 7.99
C PHE A 188 11.04 10.74 9.16
N SER A 189 10.99 10.07 10.31
CA SER A 189 10.23 10.52 11.48
C SER A 189 8.77 10.83 11.14
N ILE A 190 8.15 9.94 10.37
CA ILE A 190 6.74 10.03 9.96
C ILE A 190 5.95 9.04 10.80
N LYS A 191 4.87 9.46 11.43
CA LYS A 191 4.03 8.56 12.22
C LYS A 191 3.13 7.73 11.31
N ASP A 192 2.91 6.47 11.68
CA ASP A 192 2.18 5.50 10.85
C ASP A 192 0.67 5.74 10.77
N ASP A 193 0.11 6.49 11.73
CA ASP A 193 -1.29 6.93 11.73
C ASP A 193 -1.55 8.14 10.82
N LYS A 194 -0.54 8.70 10.15
CA LYS A 194 -0.67 9.95 9.41
C LYS A 194 -0.99 9.76 7.93
N PRO A 195 -1.83 10.64 7.34
CA PRO A 195 -2.13 10.67 5.92
C PRO A 195 -0.90 10.57 5.01
N LEU A 196 0.17 11.32 5.30
CA LEU A 196 1.40 11.26 4.51
C LEU A 196 2.02 9.85 4.48
N PHE A 197 2.05 9.15 5.62
CA PHE A 197 2.61 7.80 5.67
C PHE A 197 1.79 6.82 4.85
N ILE A 198 0.47 6.83 5.06
CA ILE A 198 -0.48 5.96 4.36
C ILE A 198 -0.35 6.19 2.84
N GLU A 199 -0.29 7.45 2.41
CA GLU A 199 -0.16 7.80 1.00
C GLU A 199 1.18 7.36 0.41
N LEU A 200 2.29 7.56 1.13
CA LEU A 200 3.62 7.07 0.71
C LEU A 200 3.61 5.55 0.55
N CYS A 201 3.07 4.80 1.52
CA CYS A 201 3.02 3.35 1.46
C CYS A 201 2.19 2.86 0.26
N TRP A 202 1.04 3.48 -0.01
CA TRP A 202 0.22 3.13 -1.19
C TRP A 202 0.99 3.38 -2.48
N ASN A 203 1.55 4.58 -2.64
CA ASN A 203 2.24 4.94 -3.87
C ASN A 203 3.50 4.10 -4.09
N VAL A 204 4.22 3.73 -3.03
CA VAL A 204 5.34 2.79 -3.12
C VAL A 204 4.85 1.40 -3.56
N ALA A 205 3.80 0.87 -2.93
CA ALA A 205 3.27 -0.46 -3.25
C ALA A 205 2.75 -0.59 -4.70
N ILE A 206 2.17 0.48 -5.26
CA ILE A 206 1.67 0.50 -6.66
C ILE A 206 2.72 0.92 -7.70
N THR A 207 3.93 1.31 -7.26
CA THR A 207 5.01 1.76 -8.17
C THR A 207 6.22 0.82 -8.13
N ALA A 208 6.44 0.09 -7.04
CA ALA A 208 7.58 -0.80 -6.86
C ALA A 208 7.63 -1.89 -7.94
N LYS A 209 8.74 -1.97 -8.68
CA LYS A 209 8.92 -2.96 -9.76
C LYS A 209 9.73 -4.18 -9.35
N SER A 210 10.27 -4.17 -8.14
CA SER A 210 11.22 -5.18 -7.68
C SER A 210 10.47 -6.35 -7.04
N THR A 211 10.76 -7.57 -7.48
CA THR A 211 10.33 -8.80 -6.81
C THR A 211 10.80 -8.83 -5.35
N HIS A 212 12.00 -8.30 -5.08
CA HIS A 212 12.55 -8.20 -3.72
C HIS A 212 11.65 -7.38 -2.78
N PHE A 213 11.04 -6.30 -3.27
CA PHE A 213 10.13 -5.48 -2.46
C PHE A 213 8.93 -6.30 -1.98
N PHE A 214 8.37 -7.12 -2.86
CA PHE A 214 7.22 -7.96 -2.58
C PHE A 214 7.54 -9.29 -1.91
N SER A 215 8.82 -9.67 -1.81
CA SER A 215 9.26 -10.85 -1.04
C SER A 215 9.69 -10.52 0.39
N ASP A 216 9.85 -9.24 0.74
CA ASP A 216 10.18 -8.82 2.11
C ASP A 216 8.96 -9.01 3.03
N THR A 217 9.09 -9.91 4.01
CA THR A 217 8.03 -10.24 4.97
C THR A 217 7.49 -9.03 5.73
N ASN A 218 8.34 -8.03 6.01
CA ASN A 218 7.90 -6.81 6.69
C ASN A 218 7.02 -5.95 5.78
N ASN A 219 7.34 -5.88 4.48
CA ASN A 219 6.50 -5.19 3.51
C ASN A 219 5.18 -5.94 3.30
N ILE A 220 5.22 -7.26 3.15
CA ILE A 220 4.01 -8.10 2.98
C ILE A 220 3.03 -7.86 4.13
N LYS A 221 3.49 -7.94 5.39
CA LYS A 221 2.65 -7.69 6.56
C LYS A 221 1.97 -6.32 6.51
N TYR A 222 2.72 -5.29 6.11
CA TYR A 222 2.19 -3.94 6.03
C TYR A 222 1.20 -3.77 4.87
N ILE A 223 1.49 -4.38 3.72
CA ILE A 223 0.59 -4.42 2.56
C ILE A 223 -0.72 -5.12 2.94
N CYS A 224 -0.68 -6.29 3.58
CA CYS A 224 -1.88 -6.98 4.03
C CYS A 224 -2.76 -6.09 4.94
N ASP A 225 -2.16 -5.44 5.94
CA ASP A 225 -2.87 -4.52 6.84
C ASP A 225 -3.54 -3.35 6.07
N MET A 226 -2.85 -2.79 5.08
CA MET A 226 -3.40 -1.74 4.20
C MET A 226 -4.57 -2.25 3.36
N LEU A 227 -4.44 -3.45 2.77
CA LEU A 227 -5.47 -4.07 1.94
C LEU A 227 -6.73 -4.38 2.74
N GLU A 228 -6.59 -4.82 3.99
CA GLU A 228 -7.70 -5.15 4.89
C GLU A 228 -8.44 -3.90 5.39
N LYS A 229 -7.71 -2.82 5.68
CA LYS A 229 -8.27 -1.57 6.27
C LYS A 229 -8.86 -0.62 5.23
N THR A 230 -8.40 -0.66 3.98
CA THR A 230 -8.90 0.26 2.96
C THR A 230 -10.28 -0.16 2.44
N ASN A 231 -11.14 0.84 2.19
CA ASN A 231 -12.43 0.68 1.53
C ASN A 231 -12.44 1.29 0.11
N SER A 232 -11.33 1.90 -0.36
CA SER A 232 -11.26 2.42 -1.73
C SER A 232 -11.02 1.27 -2.70
N ILE A 233 -12.06 0.97 -3.49
CA ILE A 233 -12.05 -0.05 -4.54
C ILE A 233 -11.01 0.31 -5.61
N GLU A 234 -10.82 1.59 -5.90
CA GLU A 234 -9.87 2.10 -6.89
C GLU A 234 -8.42 1.87 -6.46
N LYS A 235 -8.07 2.18 -5.20
CA LYS A 235 -6.72 1.92 -4.66
C LYS A 235 -6.41 0.42 -4.63
N LEU A 236 -7.39 -0.41 -4.26
CA LEU A 236 -7.27 -1.85 -4.31
C LEU A 236 -7.03 -2.35 -5.74
N ALA A 237 -7.84 -1.89 -6.70
CA ALA A 237 -7.69 -2.30 -8.10
C ALA A 237 -6.34 -1.89 -8.70
N GLN A 238 -5.88 -0.66 -8.43
CA GLN A 238 -4.56 -0.20 -8.84
C GLN A 238 -3.45 -1.09 -8.29
N PHE A 239 -3.53 -1.43 -7.00
CA PHE A 239 -2.56 -2.33 -6.38
C PHE A 239 -2.56 -3.71 -7.02
N TYR A 240 -3.72 -4.36 -7.16
CA TYR A 240 -3.77 -5.72 -7.70
C TYR A 240 -3.37 -5.77 -9.18
N ASN A 241 -3.75 -4.77 -9.98
CA ASN A 241 -3.28 -4.65 -11.36
C ASN A 241 -1.75 -4.57 -11.42
N HIS A 242 -1.16 -3.70 -10.60
CA HIS A 242 0.29 -3.55 -10.55
C HIS A 242 0.99 -4.81 -10.03
N TYR A 243 0.55 -5.33 -8.88
CA TYR A 243 1.12 -6.49 -8.19
C TYR A 243 1.14 -7.74 -9.08
N LEU A 244 0.00 -8.09 -9.66
CA LEU A 244 -0.13 -9.25 -10.54
C LEU A 244 0.44 -9.01 -11.94
N THR A 245 0.70 -7.76 -12.34
CA THR A 245 1.44 -7.47 -13.58
C THR A 245 2.94 -7.64 -13.38
N VAL A 246 3.49 -7.11 -12.29
CA VAL A 246 4.92 -7.14 -11.99
C VAL A 246 5.41 -8.54 -11.63
N LEU A 247 4.60 -9.31 -10.91
CA LEU A 247 4.97 -10.65 -10.46
C LEU A 247 4.40 -11.74 -11.34
N ASP A 248 5.18 -12.80 -11.52
CA ASP A 248 4.61 -14.08 -11.93
C ASP A 248 3.79 -14.68 -10.77
N ILE A 249 2.79 -15.47 -11.13
CA ILE A 249 1.82 -15.98 -10.15
C ILE A 249 2.48 -16.85 -9.05
N GLU A 250 3.60 -17.48 -9.38
CA GLU A 250 4.41 -18.32 -8.48
C GLU A 250 5.18 -17.50 -7.44
N HIS A 251 5.43 -16.21 -7.73
CA HIS A 251 6.12 -15.28 -6.83
C HIS A 251 5.15 -14.41 -6.03
N CYS A 252 3.85 -14.55 -6.25
CA CYS A 252 2.84 -13.83 -5.49
C CYS A 252 2.72 -14.43 -4.08
N ASP A 253 2.66 -13.56 -3.09
CA ASP A 253 2.39 -13.94 -1.71
C ASP A 253 0.95 -14.40 -1.56
N ARG A 254 0.81 -15.55 -0.90
CA ARG A 254 -0.47 -16.22 -0.72
C ARG A 254 -1.47 -15.37 0.06
N GLN A 255 -1.04 -14.67 1.11
CA GLN A 255 -1.95 -13.92 1.98
C GLN A 255 -2.59 -12.76 1.21
N ILE A 256 -1.81 -12.09 0.36
CA ILE A 256 -2.30 -11.01 -0.50
C ILE A 256 -3.40 -11.52 -1.45
N LEU A 257 -3.21 -12.70 -2.05
CA LEU A 257 -4.22 -13.29 -2.95
C LEU A 257 -5.45 -13.79 -2.19
N GLU A 258 -5.27 -14.33 -0.98
CA GLU A 258 -6.38 -14.74 -0.12
C GLU A 258 -7.25 -13.54 0.29
N ILE A 259 -6.65 -12.40 0.69
CA ILE A 259 -7.40 -11.17 0.98
C ILE A 259 -8.24 -10.72 -0.22
N LEU A 260 -7.70 -10.80 -1.44
CA LEU A 260 -8.44 -10.46 -2.66
C LEU A 260 -9.68 -11.33 -2.84
N VAL A 261 -9.51 -12.64 -2.71
CA VAL A 261 -10.57 -13.62 -2.94
C VAL A 261 -11.60 -13.60 -1.83
N ASP A 262 -11.19 -13.44 -0.58
CA ASP A 262 -12.09 -13.35 0.57
C ASP A 262 -12.97 -12.09 0.49
N ARG A 263 -12.42 -10.97 0.03
CA ARG A 263 -13.17 -9.71 -0.14
C ARG A 263 -14.08 -9.72 -1.36
N PHE A 264 -13.60 -10.21 -2.51
CA PHE A 264 -14.28 -9.99 -3.79
C PHE A 264 -14.83 -11.26 -4.45
N GLY A 265 -14.50 -12.43 -3.94
CA GLY A 265 -14.88 -13.73 -4.47
C GLY A 265 -13.98 -14.17 -5.63
N GLU A 266 -14.57 -14.89 -6.59
CA GLU A 266 -13.86 -15.33 -7.80
C GLU A 266 -14.31 -14.50 -9.01
N PRO A 267 -13.41 -14.15 -9.94
CA PRO A 267 -13.73 -13.27 -11.07
C PRO A 267 -14.74 -13.86 -12.06
N ASN A 268 -14.90 -15.18 -12.09
CA ASN A 268 -15.80 -15.91 -12.99
C ASN A 268 -17.16 -16.26 -12.35
N LYS A 269 -17.40 -15.89 -11.09
CA LYS A 269 -18.70 -16.12 -10.44
C LYS A 269 -19.67 -14.99 -10.81
N PRO A 270 -20.93 -15.31 -11.16
CA PRO A 270 -21.91 -14.34 -11.67
C PRO A 270 -22.40 -13.30 -10.64
N LYS A 271 -21.83 -13.24 -9.42
CA LYS A 271 -22.09 -12.12 -8.52
C LYS A 271 -21.44 -10.88 -9.11
N VAL A 272 -22.27 -9.87 -9.41
CA VAL A 272 -21.93 -8.57 -9.98
C VAL A 272 -21.02 -7.78 -9.03
N ASN A 273 -19.78 -8.21 -8.86
CA ASN A 273 -18.79 -7.46 -8.12
C ASN A 273 -18.08 -6.52 -9.09
N LEU A 274 -18.46 -5.24 -9.04
CA LEU A 274 -17.92 -4.20 -9.94
C LEU A 274 -16.40 -4.06 -9.82
N PHE A 275 -15.79 -4.53 -8.74
CA PHE A 275 -14.33 -4.58 -8.58
C PHE A 275 -13.64 -5.32 -9.74
N TRP A 276 -14.21 -6.43 -10.22
CA TRP A 276 -13.62 -7.20 -11.33
C TRP A 276 -13.59 -6.44 -12.65
N ASN A 277 -14.42 -5.40 -12.82
CA ASN A 277 -14.39 -4.55 -14.01
C ASN A 277 -13.23 -3.55 -14.00
N LEU A 278 -12.59 -3.35 -12.84
CA LEU A 278 -11.44 -2.45 -12.69
C LEU A 278 -10.10 -3.17 -12.87
N LEU A 279 -10.10 -4.50 -12.94
CA LEU A 279 -8.91 -5.29 -13.17
C LEU A 279 -8.71 -5.57 -14.66
N ASP A 280 -7.46 -5.59 -15.08
CA ASP A 280 -7.07 -5.98 -16.42
C ASP A 280 -7.33 -7.47 -16.65
N GLU A 281 -7.57 -7.86 -17.91
CA GLU A 281 -7.96 -9.23 -18.23
C GLU A 281 -6.82 -10.24 -17.98
N ASN A 282 -5.56 -9.83 -18.22
CA ASN A 282 -4.38 -10.63 -17.89
C ASN A 282 -4.25 -10.90 -16.38
N VAL A 283 -4.60 -9.91 -15.55
CA VAL A 283 -4.58 -9.98 -14.08
C VAL A 283 -5.64 -10.97 -13.60
N LYS A 284 -6.86 -10.89 -14.16
CA LYS A 284 -7.93 -11.87 -13.88
C LYS A 284 -7.53 -13.28 -14.28
N GLN A 285 -6.90 -13.46 -15.45
CA GLN A 285 -6.43 -14.76 -15.90
C GLN A 285 -5.34 -15.34 -14.97
N LYS A 286 -4.37 -14.54 -14.55
CA LYS A 286 -3.35 -14.96 -13.56
C LYS A 286 -4.00 -15.40 -12.25
N LEU A 287 -4.97 -14.64 -11.74
CA LEU A 287 -5.70 -15.00 -10.53
C LEU A 287 -6.50 -16.30 -10.70
N LEU A 288 -7.17 -16.48 -11.83
CA LEU A 288 -7.90 -17.71 -12.15
C LEU A 288 -6.97 -18.93 -12.20
N MET A 289 -5.78 -18.79 -12.77
CA MET A 289 -4.76 -19.84 -12.75
C MET A 289 -4.40 -20.22 -11.30
N TRP A 290 -4.11 -19.25 -10.45
CA TRP A 290 -3.82 -19.52 -9.04
C TRP A 290 -4.99 -20.19 -8.31
N LEU A 291 -6.22 -19.69 -8.48
CA LEU A 291 -7.42 -20.26 -7.87
C LEU A 291 -7.65 -21.71 -8.30
N ASN A 292 -7.50 -21.99 -9.59
CA ASN A 292 -7.60 -23.35 -10.12
C ASN A 292 -6.52 -24.25 -9.50
N GLU A 293 -5.32 -23.70 -9.20
CA GLU A 293 -4.21 -24.46 -8.65
C GLU A 293 -4.53 -24.86 -7.21
N GLN A 294 -4.99 -23.90 -6.42
CA GLN A 294 -5.40 -24.14 -5.04
C GLN A 294 -6.52 -25.19 -4.97
N LYS A 295 -7.49 -25.13 -5.89
CA LYS A 295 -8.59 -26.12 -5.96
C LYS A 295 -8.08 -27.52 -6.31
N LEU A 296 -7.16 -27.64 -7.26
CA LEU A 296 -6.57 -28.93 -7.63
C LEU A 296 -5.67 -29.48 -6.53
N LEU A 297 -4.82 -28.64 -5.93
CA LEU A 297 -3.93 -29.02 -4.83
C LEU A 297 -4.73 -29.60 -3.66
N LEU A 298 -5.83 -28.94 -3.34
CA LEU A 298 -6.70 -29.31 -2.24
C LEU A 298 -7.57 -30.54 -2.54
N PHE A 299 -7.88 -30.80 -3.82
CA PHE A 299 -8.59 -32.02 -4.24
C PHE A 299 -7.67 -33.25 -4.29
N PHE A 300 -6.42 -33.07 -4.75
CA PHE A 300 -5.42 -34.12 -4.90
C PHE A 300 -4.38 -34.14 -3.76
N SER A 301 -4.75 -33.71 -2.55
CA SER A 301 -3.80 -33.59 -1.43
C SER A 301 -3.05 -34.88 -1.11
N ASP A 302 -3.67 -36.03 -1.39
CA ASP A 302 -3.11 -37.37 -1.17
C ASP A 302 -2.60 -38.03 -2.47
N ASP A 303 -2.70 -37.36 -3.62
CA ASP A 303 -2.31 -37.86 -4.95
C ASP A 303 -1.43 -36.82 -5.68
N ASN A 304 -0.18 -36.72 -5.23
CA ASN A 304 0.82 -35.83 -5.83
C ASN A 304 1.06 -36.11 -7.32
N GLU A 305 0.84 -37.33 -7.79
CA GLU A 305 1.05 -37.71 -9.18
C GLU A 305 0.01 -37.07 -10.10
N ARG A 306 -1.28 -37.19 -9.76
CA ARG A 306 -2.37 -36.55 -10.52
C ARG A 306 -2.33 -35.04 -10.39
N PHE A 307 -2.03 -34.51 -9.20
CA PHE A 307 -1.83 -33.07 -9.03
C PHE A 307 -0.75 -32.53 -9.98
N SER A 308 0.43 -33.15 -9.96
CA SER A 308 1.57 -32.73 -10.78
C SER A 308 1.27 -32.83 -12.27
N PHE A 309 0.46 -33.82 -12.69
CA PHE A 309 0.00 -33.93 -14.07
C PHE A 309 -0.94 -32.78 -14.44
N TRP A 310 -2.00 -32.54 -13.66
CA TRP A 310 -3.02 -31.53 -13.98
C TRP A 310 -2.51 -30.09 -13.86
N LYS A 311 -1.60 -29.82 -12.92
CA LYS A 311 -0.95 -28.50 -12.76
C LYS A 311 -0.29 -28.01 -14.06
N ARG A 312 0.25 -28.91 -14.89
CA ARG A 312 0.88 -28.55 -16.18
C ARG A 312 -0.10 -27.92 -17.19
N PHE A 313 -1.40 -28.18 -17.02
CA PHE A 313 -2.44 -27.73 -17.94
C PHE A 313 -3.24 -26.53 -17.41
N ILE A 314 -2.86 -25.99 -16.26
CA ILE A 314 -3.67 -25.02 -15.54
C ILE A 314 -3.91 -23.71 -16.30
N LYS A 315 -2.92 -23.28 -17.10
CA LYS A 315 -3.02 -22.11 -17.97
C LYS A 315 -4.08 -22.24 -19.07
N TYR A 316 -4.55 -23.46 -19.34
CA TYR A 316 -5.60 -23.75 -20.32
C TYR A 316 -6.97 -23.99 -19.67
N MET A 317 -7.03 -24.02 -18.33
CA MET A 317 -8.28 -24.24 -17.59
C MET A 317 -8.96 -22.90 -17.34
N GLU A 318 -10.22 -22.79 -17.74
CA GLU A 318 -11.06 -21.63 -17.42
C GLU A 318 -11.58 -21.70 -15.97
N TYR A 319 -11.88 -22.91 -15.50
CA TYR A 319 -12.46 -23.12 -14.17
C TYR A 319 -12.26 -24.55 -13.68
N VAL A 320 -12.00 -24.69 -12.38
CA VAL A 320 -12.00 -25.97 -11.67
C VAL A 320 -13.12 -25.99 -10.64
N TYR A 321 -13.92 -27.06 -10.64
CA TYR A 321 -14.94 -27.34 -9.65
C TYR A 321 -14.66 -28.67 -8.94
N PRO A 322 -14.13 -28.65 -7.72
CA PRO A 322 -13.97 -29.87 -6.92
C PRO A 322 -15.28 -30.23 -6.20
N ASP A 323 -15.74 -31.46 -6.37
CA ASP A 323 -16.80 -32.08 -5.58
C ASP A 323 -16.18 -33.15 -4.68
N ARG A 324 -15.85 -32.75 -3.45
CA ARG A 324 -15.20 -33.64 -2.48
C ARG A 324 -16.13 -34.71 -1.93
N GLN A 325 -17.45 -34.44 -1.88
CA GLN A 325 -18.43 -35.39 -1.36
C GLN A 325 -18.46 -36.65 -2.24
N ASN A 326 -18.46 -36.46 -3.56
CA ASN A 326 -18.44 -37.56 -4.52
C ASN A 326 -17.03 -37.94 -4.99
N TYR A 327 -16.01 -37.30 -4.43
CA TYR A 327 -14.59 -37.45 -4.76
C TYR A 327 -14.34 -37.39 -6.28
N ARG A 328 -14.75 -36.28 -6.90
CA ARG A 328 -14.54 -35.96 -8.31
C ARG A 328 -14.19 -34.49 -8.51
N VAL A 329 -13.52 -34.18 -9.62
CA VAL A 329 -13.23 -32.80 -10.02
C VAL A 329 -13.60 -32.58 -11.48
N PHE A 330 -14.27 -31.47 -11.73
CA PHE A 330 -14.61 -31.00 -13.07
C PHE A 330 -13.63 -29.90 -13.47
N MET A 331 -12.94 -30.08 -14.58
CA MET A 331 -11.97 -29.15 -15.12
C MET A 331 -12.50 -28.64 -16.47
N TYR A 332 -12.88 -27.37 -16.49
CA TYR A 332 -13.38 -26.69 -17.67
C TYR A 332 -12.22 -26.16 -18.48
N PHE A 333 -12.13 -26.62 -19.73
CA PHE A 333 -11.29 -26.03 -20.76
C PHE A 333 -12.15 -25.23 -21.74
N LYS A 334 -11.56 -24.75 -22.83
CA LYS A 334 -12.26 -23.92 -23.80
C LYS A 334 -13.37 -24.70 -24.51
N ASN A 335 -13.06 -25.90 -24.99
CA ASN A 335 -13.97 -26.71 -25.83
C ASN A 335 -14.52 -27.94 -25.08
N ILE A 336 -13.85 -28.42 -24.04
CA ILE A 336 -14.24 -29.62 -23.30
C ILE A 336 -14.37 -29.39 -21.79
N VAL A 337 -15.09 -30.29 -21.13
CA VAL A 337 -15.06 -30.45 -19.67
C VAL A 337 -14.52 -31.83 -19.36
N VAL A 338 -13.46 -31.88 -18.57
CA VAL A 338 -12.85 -33.12 -18.09
C VAL A 338 -13.35 -33.42 -16.69
N ILE A 339 -13.75 -34.67 -16.46
CA ILE A 339 -14.12 -35.20 -15.16
C ILE A 339 -13.07 -36.22 -14.73
N GLU A 340 -12.43 -35.94 -13.59
CA GLU A 340 -11.48 -36.83 -12.95
C GLU A 340 -12.10 -37.34 -11.64
N PHE A 341 -12.15 -38.66 -11.49
CA PHE A 341 -12.72 -39.32 -10.31
C PHE A 341 -11.59 -39.84 -9.42
N GLY A 342 -11.61 -39.48 -8.14
CA GLY A 342 -10.52 -39.77 -7.22
C GLY A 342 -10.39 -41.25 -6.84
N ASN A 343 -11.49 -42.02 -6.78
CA ASN A 343 -11.40 -43.43 -6.35
C ASN A 343 -10.53 -44.27 -7.31
N VAL A 344 -9.70 -45.14 -6.74
CA VAL A 344 -8.80 -46.06 -7.45
C VAL A 344 -9.58 -46.91 -8.46
N GLY A 345 -9.05 -47.04 -9.68
CA GLY A 345 -9.67 -47.80 -10.77
C GLY A 345 -10.65 -47.02 -11.64
N ASN A 346 -10.96 -45.75 -11.32
CA ASN A 346 -11.73 -44.91 -12.22
C ASN A 346 -10.92 -44.42 -13.42
N ALA A 347 -11.65 -43.94 -14.43
CA ALA A 347 -11.10 -43.35 -15.64
C ALA A 347 -11.39 -41.85 -15.66
N ILE A 348 -10.57 -41.12 -16.40
CA ILE A 348 -10.84 -39.74 -16.84
C ILE A 348 -11.91 -39.81 -17.93
N TYR A 349 -12.92 -38.95 -17.85
CA TYR A 349 -13.92 -38.76 -18.91
C TYR A 349 -13.86 -37.32 -19.40
N ALA A 350 -14.07 -37.11 -20.69
CA ALA A 350 -14.20 -35.76 -21.23
C ALA A 350 -15.40 -35.66 -22.16
N TYR A 351 -16.05 -34.52 -22.13
CA TYR A 351 -17.25 -34.21 -22.90
C TYR A 351 -17.05 -32.88 -23.62
N SER A 352 -17.71 -32.68 -24.76
CA SER A 352 -17.80 -31.34 -25.32
C SER A 352 -18.49 -30.42 -24.32
N LYS A 353 -18.04 -29.19 -24.23
CA LYS A 353 -18.56 -28.22 -23.26
C LYS A 353 -20.05 -27.97 -23.44
N ASP A 354 -20.53 -27.91 -24.68
CA ASP A 354 -21.96 -27.73 -24.98
C ASP A 354 -22.81 -28.91 -24.49
N TYR A 355 -22.35 -30.15 -24.73
CA TYR A 355 -23.02 -31.33 -24.21
C TYR A 355 -23.02 -31.30 -22.68
N PHE A 356 -21.87 -31.06 -22.06
CA PHE A 356 -21.73 -31.02 -20.61
C PHE A 356 -22.67 -29.98 -19.97
N LYS A 357 -22.75 -28.76 -20.53
CA LYS A 357 -23.66 -27.71 -20.08
C LYS A 357 -25.12 -28.15 -20.11
N SER A 358 -25.53 -28.76 -21.23
CA SER A 358 -26.92 -29.21 -21.43
C SER A 358 -27.30 -30.41 -20.56
N ALA A 359 -26.39 -31.37 -20.38
CA ALA A 359 -26.69 -32.67 -19.76
C ALA A 359 -26.32 -32.76 -18.27
N TYR A 360 -25.28 -32.04 -17.83
CA TYR A 360 -24.59 -32.32 -16.56
C TYR A 360 -24.42 -31.10 -15.65
N GLU A 361 -24.30 -29.89 -16.18
CA GLU A 361 -23.91 -28.71 -15.37
C GLU A 361 -24.86 -28.40 -14.21
N VAL A 362 -26.18 -28.47 -14.43
CA VAL A 362 -27.20 -28.28 -13.38
C VAL A 362 -27.09 -29.35 -12.28
N TYR A 363 -26.52 -30.51 -12.58
CA TYR A 363 -26.38 -31.62 -11.66
C TYR A 363 -25.06 -31.64 -10.89
N ILE A 364 -24.11 -30.75 -11.19
CA ILE A 364 -22.85 -30.67 -10.43
C ILE A 364 -23.12 -30.38 -8.95
N SER A 365 -24.06 -29.48 -8.67
CA SER A 365 -24.44 -29.11 -7.30
C SER A 365 -25.50 -30.02 -6.68
N LEU A 366 -26.00 -31.00 -7.45
CA LEU A 366 -26.96 -31.99 -6.98
C LEU A 366 -26.17 -33.26 -6.64
N ASP A 367 -26.49 -33.92 -5.53
CA ASP A 367 -25.75 -35.09 -5.04
C ASP A 367 -25.99 -36.33 -5.92
N LYS A 368 -25.49 -36.28 -7.16
CA LYS A 368 -25.58 -37.33 -8.16
C LYS A 368 -24.38 -38.25 -8.04
N SER A 369 -24.64 -39.55 -8.11
CA SER A 369 -23.60 -40.58 -8.08
C SER A 369 -22.63 -40.41 -9.25
N ASN A 370 -21.41 -40.92 -9.06
CA ASN A 370 -20.37 -40.85 -10.10
C ASN A 370 -20.78 -41.54 -11.40
N ASP A 371 -21.59 -42.59 -11.34
CA ASP A 371 -22.00 -43.35 -12.54
C ASP A 371 -22.90 -42.54 -13.49
N PHE A 372 -23.61 -41.54 -12.96
CA PHE A 372 -24.39 -40.59 -13.77
C PHE A 372 -23.52 -39.83 -14.78
N PHE A 373 -22.27 -39.54 -14.41
CA PHE A 373 -21.31 -38.78 -15.22
C PHE A 373 -20.35 -39.70 -16.02
N LYS A 374 -20.62 -41.01 -16.10
CA LYS A 374 -19.78 -42.00 -16.78
C LYS A 374 -20.43 -42.56 -18.05
N ASP A 375 -21.13 -41.72 -18.82
CA ASP A 375 -21.69 -42.14 -20.10
C ASP A 375 -20.58 -42.29 -21.15
N LYS A 376 -20.33 -43.54 -21.56
CA LYS A 376 -19.30 -43.92 -22.55
C LYS A 376 -19.72 -43.66 -23.99
N ASN A 377 -21.03 -43.55 -24.24
CA ASN A 377 -21.55 -43.39 -25.60
C ASN A 377 -21.45 -41.94 -26.07
N THR A 378 -21.39 -41.00 -25.13
CA THR A 378 -21.38 -39.56 -25.39
C THR A 378 -20.06 -38.88 -25.06
N CYS A 379 -19.17 -39.53 -24.29
CA CYS A 379 -17.86 -38.96 -23.98
C CYS A 379 -16.98 -38.89 -25.25
N LEU A 380 -16.21 -37.80 -25.37
CA LEU A 380 -15.20 -37.62 -26.42
C LEU A 380 -14.03 -38.59 -26.23
N PHE A 381 -13.60 -38.77 -24.99
CA PHE A 381 -12.60 -39.77 -24.64
C PHE A 381 -12.77 -40.26 -23.20
N ARG A 382 -12.29 -41.49 -22.98
CA ARG A 382 -12.22 -42.15 -21.67
C ARG A 382 -10.84 -42.77 -21.49
N ILE A 383 -10.14 -42.43 -20.41
CA ILE A 383 -8.77 -42.90 -20.15
C ILE A 383 -8.69 -43.52 -18.77
N THR A 384 -8.43 -44.82 -18.70
CA THR A 384 -8.16 -45.52 -17.45
C THR A 384 -6.76 -45.19 -16.94
N HIS A 385 -6.59 -45.10 -15.61
CA HIS A 385 -5.29 -44.88 -14.93
C HIS A 385 -4.38 -46.12 -14.97
N GLN A 386 -4.21 -46.71 -16.15
CA GLN A 386 -3.25 -47.78 -16.44
C GLN A 386 -1.95 -47.18 -17.00
N THR A 387 -1.01 -48.04 -17.42
CA THR A 387 0.26 -47.62 -18.03
C THR A 387 0.02 -46.60 -19.15
N ASN A 388 0.80 -45.50 -19.14
CA ASN A 388 0.77 -44.41 -20.11
C ASN A 388 -0.51 -43.53 -20.11
N TRP A 389 -1.32 -43.54 -19.04
CA TRP A 389 -2.51 -42.68 -18.95
C TRP A 389 -2.18 -41.19 -19.18
N LYS A 390 -1.09 -40.68 -18.57
CA LYS A 390 -0.64 -39.28 -18.74
C LYS A 390 -0.40 -38.90 -20.20
N TYR A 391 0.27 -39.77 -20.95
CA TYR A 391 0.57 -39.54 -22.36
C TYR A 391 -0.70 -39.56 -23.20
N LYS A 392 -1.59 -40.53 -22.96
CA LYS A 392 -2.90 -40.59 -23.63
C LYS A 392 -3.73 -39.34 -23.36
N THR A 393 -3.79 -38.90 -22.10
CA THR A 393 -4.55 -37.70 -21.72
C THR A 393 -3.97 -36.46 -22.38
N PHE A 394 -2.64 -36.31 -22.38
CA PHE A 394 -1.97 -35.22 -23.09
C PHE A 394 -2.32 -35.18 -24.58
N LEU A 395 -2.28 -36.31 -25.30
CA LEU A 395 -2.63 -36.36 -26.72
C LEU A 395 -4.08 -35.96 -26.97
N CYS A 396 -5.02 -36.41 -26.13
CA CYS A 396 -6.42 -36.02 -26.23
C CYS A 396 -6.60 -34.51 -25.98
N LEU A 397 -5.99 -33.97 -24.93
CA LEU A 397 -6.05 -32.54 -24.65
C LEU A 397 -5.45 -31.72 -25.79
N ARG A 398 -4.31 -32.14 -26.35
CA ARG A 398 -3.70 -31.47 -27.51
C ARG A 398 -4.64 -31.45 -28.72
N TYR A 399 -5.33 -32.56 -28.99
CA TYR A 399 -6.27 -32.66 -30.10
C TYR A 399 -7.51 -31.76 -29.92
N TYR A 400 -8.12 -31.74 -28.73
CA TYR A 400 -9.38 -31.01 -28.50
C TYR A 400 -9.21 -29.55 -28.07
N GLU A 401 -8.09 -29.20 -27.44
CA GLU A 401 -7.84 -27.87 -26.86
C GLU A 401 -6.68 -27.12 -27.55
N ASN A 402 -6.01 -27.73 -28.53
CA ASN A 402 -4.81 -27.18 -29.18
C ASN A 402 -3.70 -26.83 -28.18
N ILE A 403 -3.53 -27.67 -27.16
CA ILE A 403 -2.48 -27.51 -26.14
C ILE A 403 -1.11 -27.85 -26.73
N GLU A 404 -0.16 -26.92 -26.58
CA GLU A 404 1.26 -27.11 -26.88
C GLU A 404 2.01 -27.83 -25.76
#